data_AF-A0A133MJJ7-F1
#
_entry.id   AF-A0A133MJJ7-F1
#
_cell.length_a   1.000
_cell.length_b   1.000
_cell.length_c   1.000
_cell.angle_alpha   90.00
_cell.angle_beta   90.00
_cell.angle_gamma   90.00
#
_symmetry.space_group_name_H-M   'P 1'
#
loop_
_entity.id
_entity.type
_entity.pdbx_description
1 polymer ?
#
loop_
_entity_poly.entity_id
_entity_poly.type
_entity_poly.pdbx_seq_one_letter_code
_entity_poly.pdbx_strand_id
1 'polypeptide(L)'
;MTTYYPLEKLRKIKGLENAKYVDPYAGGKGNSIRYLSVAPRDDNMKVKGVTNLFCAGEKSGLFVGHTEAIVTGTLAGHNAVRHALGIPYLILPRATVLGDIIAFANEESQSREGKKNRYTFAGSVYFNRMKELGLYTIDKEEIQKRVSQLNLDGVFSKKLI
;
A
#
# COMPACT_ATOMS: atom_id res chain seq x y z
N MET A 1 11.26 9.47 -4.02
CA MET A 1 12.57 8.79 -4.07
C MET A 1 13.39 9.49 -5.14
N THR A 2 14.54 10.05 -4.79
CA THR A 2 15.45 10.69 -5.75
C THR A 2 16.33 9.61 -6.36
N THR A 3 16.53 9.66 -7.67
CA THR A 3 17.18 8.60 -8.46
C THR A 3 18.68 8.53 -8.26
N TYR A 4 19.28 9.65 -7.85
CA TYR A 4 20.65 9.75 -7.34
C TYR A 4 20.81 11.08 -6.58
N TYR A 5 21.63 11.10 -5.54
CA TYR A 5 22.07 12.34 -4.92
C TYR A 5 23.25 12.92 -5.70
N PRO A 6 23.32 14.24 -6.00
CA PRO A 6 24.45 14.78 -6.76
C PRO A 6 25.80 14.45 -6.09
N LEU A 7 26.71 13.81 -6.83
CA LEU A 7 27.97 13.29 -6.30
C LEU A 7 28.83 14.40 -5.66
N GLU A 8 28.87 15.59 -6.27
CA GLU A 8 29.55 16.75 -5.70
C GLU A 8 28.96 17.21 -4.36
N LYS A 9 27.65 17.04 -4.15
CA LYS A 9 27.03 17.33 -2.85
C LYS A 9 27.33 16.22 -1.85
N LEU A 10 27.27 14.96 -2.28
CA LEU A 10 27.57 13.80 -1.42
C LEU A 10 28.98 13.87 -0.86
N ARG A 11 29.95 14.21 -1.71
CA ARG A 11 31.38 14.31 -1.36
C ARG A 11 31.74 15.48 -0.45
N LYS A 12 30.79 16.39 -0.16
CA LYS A 12 30.96 17.44 0.87
C LYS A 12 30.69 16.92 2.28
N ILE A 13 30.08 15.75 2.43
CA ILE A 13 29.84 15.12 3.73
C ILE A 13 31.15 14.46 4.18
N LYS A 14 31.61 14.79 5.40
CA LYS A 14 32.82 14.24 6.00
C LYS A 14 32.78 12.71 5.98
N GLY A 15 33.82 12.08 5.43
CA GLY A 15 33.94 10.62 5.29
C GLY A 15 33.37 10.06 3.96
N LEU A 16 32.76 10.90 3.12
CA LEU A 16 32.23 10.51 1.80
C LEU A 16 32.95 11.21 0.64
N GLU A 17 34.12 11.80 0.86
CA GLU A 17 34.87 12.61 -0.12
C GLU A 17 35.19 11.84 -1.40
N ASN A 18 35.35 10.53 -1.29
CA ASN A 18 35.64 9.62 -2.41
C ASN A 18 34.45 8.72 -2.79
N ALA A 19 33.23 9.02 -2.30
CA ALA A 19 32.05 8.23 -2.60
C ALA A 19 31.82 8.14 -4.12
N LYS A 20 31.35 6.97 -4.58
CA LYS A 20 30.97 6.69 -5.97
C LYS A 20 29.68 5.88 -5.98
N TYR A 21 28.82 6.09 -6.97
CA TYR A 21 27.67 5.21 -7.19
C TYR A 21 28.14 3.89 -7.78
N VAL A 22 27.66 2.80 -7.20
CA VAL A 22 27.84 1.43 -7.72
C VAL A 22 26.59 1.01 -8.50
N ASP A 23 25.42 1.56 -8.20
CA ASP A 23 24.18 1.31 -8.95
C ASP A 23 23.19 2.47 -8.71
N PRO A 24 22.59 3.06 -9.76
CA PRO A 24 22.97 2.93 -11.16
C PRO A 24 24.30 3.63 -11.44
N TYR A 25 25.26 2.92 -12.06
CA TYR A 25 26.54 3.50 -12.51
C TYR A 25 26.35 4.73 -13.40
N ALA A 26 25.27 4.75 -14.18
CA ALA A 26 24.94 5.85 -15.08
C ALA A 26 24.57 7.15 -14.37
N GLY A 27 24.26 7.13 -13.05
CA GLY A 27 23.81 8.32 -12.31
C GLY A 27 22.58 8.99 -12.96
N GLY A 28 21.72 8.19 -13.61
CA GLY A 28 20.64 8.67 -14.47
C GLY A 28 19.42 9.19 -13.72
N LYS A 29 18.59 9.98 -14.42
CA LYS A 29 17.39 10.62 -13.86
C LYS A 29 16.28 9.67 -13.42
N GLY A 30 16.27 8.41 -13.90
CA GLY A 30 15.24 7.41 -13.62
C GLY A 30 15.84 6.18 -12.92
N ASN A 31 15.23 5.73 -11.82
CA ASN A 31 15.66 4.52 -11.10
C ASN A 31 14.53 3.47 -10.96
N SER A 32 13.34 3.73 -11.52
CA SER A 32 12.19 2.86 -11.32
C SER A 32 11.15 3.03 -12.43
N ILE A 33 10.84 1.93 -13.12
CA ILE A 33 9.73 1.82 -14.06
C ILE A 33 8.64 1.02 -13.36
N ARG A 34 7.51 1.67 -13.08
CA ARG A 34 6.42 1.09 -12.27
C ARG A 34 5.08 1.37 -12.92
N TYR A 35 4.06 0.63 -12.50
CA TYR A 35 2.65 0.85 -12.88
C TYR A 35 2.36 0.73 -14.39
N LEU A 36 3.09 -0.14 -15.09
CA LEU A 36 2.79 -0.46 -16.50
C LEU A 36 1.39 -1.08 -16.68
N SER A 37 0.85 -1.68 -15.61
CA SER A 37 -0.51 -2.20 -15.58
C SER A 37 -0.98 -2.35 -14.14
N VAL A 38 -2.22 -1.94 -13.87
CA VAL A 38 -2.92 -2.11 -12.59
C VAL A 38 -4.21 -2.88 -12.87
N ALA A 39 -4.50 -3.92 -12.09
CA ALA A 39 -5.70 -4.71 -12.22
C ALA A 39 -6.89 -3.99 -11.57
N PRO A 40 -8.05 -3.85 -12.26
CA PRO A 40 -9.25 -3.32 -11.64
C PRO A 40 -9.76 -4.31 -10.59
N ARG A 41 -10.04 -3.86 -9.38
CA ARG A 41 -10.35 -4.74 -8.24
C ARG A 41 -11.40 -4.14 -7.31
N ASP A 42 -11.99 -4.99 -6.47
CA ASP A 42 -12.87 -4.60 -5.37
C ASP A 42 -12.08 -4.40 -4.07
N ASP A 43 -12.70 -3.89 -3.00
CA ASP A 43 -12.02 -3.62 -1.72
C ASP A 43 -11.70 -4.90 -0.92
N ASN A 44 -12.16 -6.05 -1.40
CA ASN A 44 -11.74 -7.39 -0.96
C ASN A 44 -10.51 -7.90 -1.73
N MET A 45 -9.89 -7.08 -2.59
CA MET A 45 -8.73 -7.40 -3.43
C MET A 45 -8.99 -8.34 -4.62
N LYS A 46 -10.23 -8.78 -4.85
CA LYS A 46 -10.62 -9.58 -6.01
C LYS A 46 -10.59 -8.74 -7.28
N VAL A 47 -10.05 -9.30 -8.36
CA VAL A 47 -10.04 -8.68 -9.69
C VAL A 47 -11.44 -8.70 -10.29
N LYS A 48 -11.89 -7.55 -10.79
CA LYS A 48 -13.21 -7.42 -11.44
C LYS A 48 -13.25 -8.20 -12.75
N GLY A 49 -14.36 -8.89 -13.01
CA GLY A 49 -14.57 -9.67 -14.24
C GLY A 49 -13.87 -11.03 -14.28
N VAL A 50 -13.19 -11.44 -13.20
CA VAL A 50 -12.54 -12.76 -13.08
C VAL A 50 -13.00 -13.46 -11.82
N THR A 51 -13.30 -14.77 -11.91
CA THR A 51 -13.97 -15.50 -10.83
C THR A 51 -13.10 -15.72 -9.60
N ASN A 52 -11.84 -16.13 -9.79
CA ASN A 52 -10.96 -16.67 -8.76
C ASN A 52 -9.58 -15.97 -8.70
N LEU A 53 -9.48 -14.74 -9.23
CA LEU A 53 -8.22 -13.98 -9.26
C LEU A 53 -8.24 -12.85 -8.24
N PHE A 54 -7.21 -12.80 -7.40
CA PHE A 54 -6.95 -11.72 -6.45
C PHE A 54 -5.62 -11.04 -6.80
N CYS A 55 -5.51 -9.76 -6.50
CA CYS A 55 -4.30 -8.98 -6.78
C CYS A 55 -3.86 -8.19 -5.55
N ALA A 56 -2.56 -7.92 -5.45
CA ALA A 56 -1.96 -7.23 -4.31
C ALA A 56 -0.79 -6.34 -4.74
N GLY A 57 -0.26 -5.57 -3.80
CA GLY A 57 0.83 -4.64 -4.01
C GLY A 57 0.53 -3.65 -5.12
N GLU A 58 1.56 -3.29 -5.88
CA GLU A 58 1.44 -2.31 -6.98
C GLU A 58 0.51 -2.76 -8.10
N LYS A 59 0.25 -4.07 -8.22
CA LYS A 59 -0.70 -4.58 -9.21
C LYS A 59 -2.15 -4.23 -8.84
N SER A 60 -2.42 -3.98 -7.55
CA SER A 60 -3.76 -3.74 -7.00
C SER A 60 -4.12 -2.25 -6.80
N GLY A 61 -3.18 -1.36 -7.09
CA GLY A 61 -3.34 0.09 -6.98
C GLY A 61 -2.01 0.81 -7.10
N LEU A 62 -2.05 2.14 -7.22
CA LEU A 62 -0.87 3.00 -7.30
C LEU A 62 -0.20 3.20 -5.92
N PHE A 63 -0.04 2.09 -5.20
CA PHE A 63 0.56 2.04 -3.87
C PHE A 63 2.09 2.19 -3.95
N VAL A 64 2.68 2.85 -2.96
CA VAL A 64 4.14 2.97 -2.81
C VAL A 64 4.55 2.54 -1.42
N GLY A 65 5.24 1.41 -1.31
CA GLY A 65 5.86 0.98 -0.06
C GLY A 65 5.62 -0.50 0.25
N HIS A 66 6.49 -1.03 1.12
CA HIS A 66 6.43 -2.42 1.56
C HIS A 66 5.18 -2.69 2.39
N THR A 67 4.78 -1.74 3.24
CA THR A 67 3.63 -1.88 4.13
C THR A 67 2.33 -2.05 3.35
N GLU A 68 2.13 -1.26 2.30
CA GLU A 68 0.95 -1.33 1.43
C GLU A 68 0.93 -2.67 0.67
N ALA A 69 2.10 -3.15 0.22
CA ALA A 69 2.22 -4.45 -0.42
C ALA A 69 1.90 -5.61 0.55
N ILE A 70 2.39 -5.55 1.78
CA ILE A 70 2.09 -6.55 2.82
C ILE A 70 0.60 -6.54 3.16
N VAL A 71 0.01 -5.36 3.40
CA VAL A 71 -1.40 -5.22 3.77
C VAL A 71 -2.32 -5.79 2.69
N THR A 72 -2.12 -5.36 1.45
CA THR A 72 -2.93 -5.82 0.32
C THR A 72 -2.68 -7.29 0.02
N GLY A 73 -1.44 -7.78 0.16
CA GLY A 73 -1.06 -9.18 -0.01
C GLY A 73 -1.72 -10.09 1.01
N THR A 74 -1.68 -9.71 2.29
CA THR A 74 -2.33 -10.45 3.37
C THR A 74 -3.83 -10.52 3.16
N LEU A 75 -4.50 -9.42 2.81
CA LEU A 75 -5.95 -9.42 2.56
C LEU A 75 -6.31 -10.25 1.30
N ALA A 76 -5.55 -10.10 0.21
CA ALA A 76 -5.76 -10.86 -1.01
C ALA A 76 -5.59 -12.37 -0.79
N GLY A 77 -4.53 -12.78 -0.10
CA GLY A 77 -4.29 -14.18 0.24
C GLY A 77 -5.37 -14.76 1.15
N HIS A 78 -5.77 -14.02 2.18
CA HIS A 78 -6.86 -14.41 3.07
C HIS A 78 -8.18 -14.61 2.31
N ASN A 79 -8.50 -13.69 1.40
CA ASN A 79 -9.72 -13.77 0.60
C ASN A 79 -9.65 -14.83 -0.51
N ALA A 80 -8.46 -15.14 -1.02
CA ALA A 80 -8.28 -16.26 -1.94
C ALA A 80 -8.60 -17.61 -1.26
N VAL A 81 -8.19 -17.79 0.00
CA VAL A 81 -8.58 -18.98 0.78
C VAL A 81 -10.09 -18.98 1.07
N ARG A 82 -10.66 -17.84 1.47
CA ARG A 82 -12.11 -17.70 1.68
C ARG A 82 -12.92 -18.06 0.42
N HIS A 83 -12.42 -17.66 -0.76
CA HIS A 83 -13.00 -18.03 -2.05
C HIS A 83 -13.03 -19.55 -2.24
N ALA A 84 -11.90 -20.22 -2.01
CA ALA A 84 -11.80 -21.67 -2.12
C ALA A 84 -12.72 -22.41 -1.14
N LEU A 85 -12.98 -21.83 0.03
CA LEU A 85 -13.87 -22.36 1.06
C LEU A 85 -15.35 -22.00 0.85
N GLY A 86 -15.69 -21.17 -0.15
CA GLY A 86 -17.07 -20.74 -0.40
C GLY A 86 -17.65 -19.83 0.69
N ILE A 87 -16.81 -19.16 1.48
CA ILE A 87 -17.25 -18.25 2.55
C ILE A 87 -17.09 -16.77 2.16
N PRO A 88 -17.84 -15.85 2.79
CA PRO A 88 -17.78 -14.42 2.44
C PRO A 88 -16.37 -13.84 2.56
N TYR A 89 -16.00 -12.95 1.63
CA TYR A 89 -14.72 -12.25 1.69
C TYR A 89 -14.67 -11.26 2.85
N LEU A 90 -13.48 -11.07 3.41
CA LEU A 90 -13.19 -9.99 4.34
C LEU A 90 -13.01 -8.69 3.55
N ILE A 91 -13.73 -7.65 3.95
CA ILE A 91 -13.46 -6.26 3.55
C ILE A 91 -13.08 -5.52 4.83
N LEU A 92 -11.92 -4.85 4.82
CA LEU A 92 -11.50 -4.06 5.96
C LEU A 92 -12.32 -2.76 6.01
N PRO A 93 -12.96 -2.40 7.14
CA PRO A 93 -13.75 -1.18 7.25
C PRO A 93 -12.89 0.07 7.09
N ARG A 94 -13.46 1.14 6.53
CA ARG A 94 -12.83 2.47 6.43
C ARG A 94 -12.51 3.13 7.78
N ALA A 95 -13.11 2.62 8.86
CA ALA A 95 -12.70 2.97 10.22
C ALA A 95 -11.26 2.50 10.56
N THR A 96 -10.66 1.66 9.73
CA THR A 96 -9.23 1.30 9.82
C THR A 96 -8.43 1.99 8.73
N VAL A 97 -7.18 2.33 9.03
CA VAL A 97 -6.21 2.84 8.06
C VAL A 97 -6.06 1.90 6.86
N LEU A 98 -6.10 0.59 7.10
CA LEU A 98 -5.95 -0.42 6.04
C LEU A 98 -7.17 -0.47 5.12
N GLY A 99 -8.38 -0.41 5.68
CA GLY A 99 -9.61 -0.39 4.90
C GLY A 99 -9.79 0.93 4.12
N ASP A 100 -9.48 2.07 4.75
CA ASP A 100 -9.61 3.36 4.08
C ASP A 100 -8.61 3.50 2.93
N ILE A 101 -7.33 3.12 3.07
CA ILE A 101 -6.39 3.22 1.95
C ILE A 101 -6.80 2.36 0.76
N ILE A 102 -7.30 1.14 1.02
CA ILE A 102 -7.73 0.21 -0.02
C ILE A 102 -8.92 0.79 -0.76
N ALA A 103 -9.94 1.24 -0.03
CA ALA A 103 -11.14 1.78 -0.64
C ALA A 103 -10.86 3.13 -1.36
N PHE A 104 -10.09 4.01 -0.74
CA PHE A 104 -9.75 5.32 -1.30
C PHE A 104 -8.91 5.18 -2.59
N ALA A 105 -7.88 4.33 -2.59
CA ALA A 105 -7.10 4.09 -3.81
C ALA A 105 -7.94 3.47 -4.94
N ASN A 106 -9.00 2.72 -4.61
CA ASN A 106 -9.92 2.16 -5.60
C ASN A 106 -10.79 3.23 -6.25
N GLU A 107 -11.39 4.10 -5.44
CA GLU A 107 -12.20 5.24 -5.88
C GLU A 107 -11.37 6.18 -6.76
N GLU A 108 -10.19 6.52 -6.30
CA GLU A 108 -9.28 7.40 -7.02
C GLU A 108 -8.84 6.81 -8.36
N SER A 109 -8.73 5.48 -8.46
CA SER A 109 -8.39 4.81 -9.73
C SER A 109 -9.47 4.99 -10.81
N GLN A 110 -10.66 5.48 -10.47
CA GLN A 110 -11.72 5.79 -11.44
C GLN A 110 -11.51 7.15 -12.12
N SER A 111 -10.71 8.06 -11.53
CA SER A 111 -10.49 9.40 -12.07
C SER A 111 -9.14 9.53 -12.79
N ARG A 112 -9.02 10.50 -13.69
CA ARG A 112 -7.75 10.81 -14.38
C ARG A 112 -6.71 11.38 -13.42
N GLU A 113 -7.14 12.21 -12.46
CA GLU A 113 -6.24 12.84 -11.49
C GLU A 113 -5.76 11.85 -10.43
N GLY A 114 -6.64 10.98 -9.92
CA GLY A 114 -6.25 9.93 -8.98
C GLY A 114 -5.20 8.96 -9.56
N LYS A 115 -5.26 8.69 -10.87
CA LYS A 115 -4.24 7.90 -11.58
C LYS A 115 -2.85 8.56 -11.63
N LYS A 116 -2.73 9.86 -11.34
CA LYS A 116 -1.44 10.57 -11.24
C LYS A 116 -0.83 10.51 -9.84
N ASN A 117 -1.63 10.18 -8.83
CA ASN A 117 -1.21 10.17 -7.44
C ASN A 117 -0.53 8.85 -7.04
N ARG A 118 0.07 8.86 -5.85
CA ARG A 118 0.62 7.67 -5.19
C ARG A 118 0.06 7.58 -3.78
N TYR A 119 -0.38 6.39 -3.41
CA TYR A 119 -1.05 6.15 -2.14
C TYR A 119 -0.08 5.43 -1.21
N THR A 120 0.22 6.06 -0.08
CA THR A 120 1.12 5.49 0.92
C THR A 120 0.81 6.02 2.32
N PHE A 121 1.07 5.18 3.33
CA PHE A 121 1.01 5.54 4.74
C PHE A 121 2.11 6.54 5.13
N ALA A 122 3.16 6.71 4.32
CA ALA A 122 4.33 7.50 4.67
C ALA A 122 4.36 8.92 4.05
N GLY A 123 3.34 9.29 3.27
CA GLY A 123 3.27 10.62 2.64
C GLY A 123 2.22 10.76 1.55
N SER A 124 2.36 11.81 0.74
CA SER A 124 1.45 12.13 -0.38
C SER A 124 -0.02 12.30 0.06
N VAL A 125 -0.94 12.14 -0.89
CA VAL A 125 -2.37 12.42 -0.74
C VAL A 125 -3.02 11.58 0.35
N TYR A 126 -2.61 10.31 0.50
CA TYR A 126 -3.22 9.42 1.49
C TYR A 126 -2.82 9.78 2.92
N PHE A 127 -1.56 10.13 3.16
CA PHE A 127 -1.11 10.50 4.49
C PHE A 127 -1.83 11.74 5.03
N ASN A 128 -2.09 12.72 4.16
CA ASN A 128 -2.86 13.91 4.52
C ASN A 128 -4.31 13.53 4.85
N ARG A 129 -4.96 12.74 3.99
CA ARG A 129 -6.30 12.20 4.24
C ARG A 129 -6.37 11.44 5.57
N MET A 130 -5.40 10.58 5.85
CA MET A 130 -5.35 9.79 7.08
C MET A 130 -5.31 10.69 8.33
N LYS A 131 -4.61 11.84 8.27
CA LYS A 131 -4.62 12.84 9.33
C LYS A 131 -5.96 13.57 9.43
N GLU A 132 -6.52 13.99 8.30
CA GLU A 132 -7.83 14.69 8.24
C GLU A 132 -8.96 13.84 8.81
N LEU A 133 -8.91 12.52 8.60
CA LEU A 133 -9.88 11.56 9.14
C LEU A 133 -9.63 11.18 10.61
N GLY A 134 -8.58 11.71 11.26
CA GLY A 134 -8.20 11.30 12.61
C GLY A 134 -7.72 9.84 12.71
N LEU A 135 -7.38 9.21 11.59
CA LEU A 135 -6.93 7.82 11.55
C LEU A 135 -5.44 7.69 11.91
N TYR A 136 -4.64 8.73 11.68
CA TYR A 136 -3.21 8.73 12.01
C TYR A 136 -2.99 8.87 13.51
N THR A 137 -2.40 7.85 14.11
CA THR A 137 -1.94 7.85 15.51
C THR A 137 -0.72 6.93 15.63
N ILE A 138 0.12 7.19 16.63
CA ILE A 138 1.22 6.31 17.02
C ILE A 138 0.94 5.62 18.37
N ASP A 139 -0.21 5.93 18.99
CA ASP A 139 -0.66 5.31 20.23
C ASP A 139 -1.14 3.88 19.95
N LYS A 140 -0.43 2.91 20.51
CA LYS A 140 -0.72 1.48 20.32
C LYS A 140 -2.04 1.08 20.97
N GLU A 141 -2.41 1.67 22.10
CA GLU A 141 -3.64 1.34 22.82
C GLU A 141 -4.85 1.85 22.04
N GLU A 142 -4.75 3.05 21.47
CA GLU A 142 -5.79 3.60 20.60
C GLU A 142 -5.98 2.73 19.34
N ILE A 143 -4.88 2.32 18.70
CA ILE A 143 -4.92 1.44 17.52
C ILE A 143 -5.59 0.11 17.88
N GLN A 144 -5.16 -0.51 18.98
CA GLN A 144 -5.72 -1.79 19.43
C GLN A 144 -7.21 -1.66 19.71
N LYS A 145 -7.62 -0.65 20.49
CA LYS A 145 -9.04 -0.39 20.81
C LYS A 145 -9.88 -0.22 19.55
N ARG A 146 -9.39 0.51 18.56
CA ARG A 146 -10.09 0.72 17.28
C ARG A 146 -10.29 -0.58 16.52
N VAL A 147 -9.27 -1.44 16.46
CA VAL A 147 -9.35 -2.77 15.82
C VAL A 147 -10.30 -3.69 16.58
N SER A 148 -10.25 -3.69 17.92
CA SER A 148 -11.12 -4.49 18.78
C SER A 148 -12.59 -4.12 18.66
N GLN A 149 -12.91 -2.83 18.63
CA GLN A 149 -14.29 -2.35 18.47
C GLN A 149 -14.93 -2.77 17.15
N LEU A 150 -14.11 -3.10 16.14
CA LEU A 150 -14.55 -3.61 14.84
C LEU A 150 -14.58 -5.15 14.78
N ASN A 151 -14.31 -5.84 15.89
CA ASN A 151 -14.17 -7.30 15.98
C ASN A 151 -13.09 -7.89 15.06
N LEU A 152 -12.06 -7.10 14.75
CA LEU A 152 -10.98 -7.47 13.83
C LEU A 152 -9.73 -8.02 14.53
N ASP A 153 -9.75 -8.13 15.87
CA ASP A 153 -8.63 -8.72 16.61
C ASP A 153 -8.31 -10.13 16.12
N GLY A 154 -7.04 -10.32 15.75
CA GLY A 154 -6.52 -11.59 15.26
C GLY A 154 -7.25 -12.12 14.02
N VAL A 155 -7.97 -11.29 13.26
CA VAL A 155 -8.86 -11.75 12.16
C VAL A 155 -8.13 -12.60 11.11
N PHE A 156 -6.84 -12.33 10.88
CA PHE A 156 -6.00 -13.08 9.94
C PHE A 156 -5.39 -14.36 10.55
N SER A 157 -5.42 -14.51 11.87
CA SER A 157 -4.91 -15.68 12.61
C SER A 157 -6.02 -16.67 12.99
N LYS A 158 -7.30 -16.29 12.82
CA LYS A 158 -8.43 -17.16 13.11
C LYS A 158 -8.53 -18.26 12.06
N LYS A 159 -8.68 -19.50 12.53
CA LYS A 159 -9.01 -20.65 11.68
C LYS A 159 -10.36 -20.40 11.01
N LEU A 160 -10.43 -20.57 9.68
CA LEU A 160 -11.64 -20.27 8.90
C LEU A 160 -12.68 -21.40 8.94
N ILE A 161 -12.21 -22.64 9.14
CA ILE A 161 -12.96 -23.90 9.32
C ILE A 161 -12.16 -24.83 10.23
#